data_AF-A0A660T7Z1-F1
#
_entry.id   AF-A0A660T7Z1-F1
#
_cell.length_a   1.000
_cell.length_b   1.000
_cell.length_c   1.000
_cell.angle_alpha   90.00
_cell.angle_beta   90.00
_cell.angle_gamma   90.00
#
_symmetry.space_group_name_H-M   'P 1'
#
loop_
_entity.id
_entity.type
_entity.pdbx_description
1 polymer ?
#
loop_
_entity_poly.entity_id
_entity_poly.type
_entity_poly.pdbx_seq_one_letter_code
_entity_poly.pdbx_strand_id
1 'polypeptide(L)'
;MNTVNALKVRNNFGEILDLLDKEKEPILITKSKKIRAVIIRYEDFQARFIDKQAEEEKEKFLKQVKSHGAPSLINEDSVVTLRRLRGYTD
;
A
#
# COMPACT_ATOMS: atom_id res chain seq x y z
N MET A 1 1.25 -22.53 3.26
CA MET A 1 0.52 -21.89 2.15
C MET A 1 -0.28 -22.95 1.40
N ASN A 2 -1.61 -22.92 1.52
CA ASN A 2 -2.48 -23.99 1.01
C ASN A 2 -2.98 -23.69 -0.42
N THR A 3 -3.07 -24.71 -1.29
CA THR A 3 -3.56 -24.56 -2.68
C THR A 3 -4.85 -25.33 -2.90
N VAL A 4 -5.90 -24.62 -3.33
CA VAL A 4 -7.23 -25.21 -3.50
C VAL A 4 -7.72 -24.97 -4.94
N ASN A 5 -8.37 -25.97 -5.52
CA ASN A 5 -8.97 -25.86 -6.85
C ASN A 5 -10.27 -25.03 -6.78
N ALA A 6 -10.50 -24.17 -7.77
CA ALA A 6 -11.73 -23.39 -7.91
C ALA A 6 -13.02 -24.22 -7.82
N LEU A 7 -13.01 -25.50 -8.25
CA LEU A 7 -14.16 -26.39 -8.08
C LEU A 7 -14.43 -26.74 -6.62
N LYS A 8 -13.37 -27.00 -5.83
CA LYS A 8 -13.48 -27.22 -4.38
C LYS A 8 -13.97 -25.96 -3.66
N VAL A 9 -13.49 -24.79 -4.08
CA VAL A 9 -13.95 -23.49 -3.55
C VAL A 9 -15.44 -23.31 -3.74
N ARG A 10 -15.97 -23.64 -4.92
CA ARG A 10 -17.41 -23.52 -5.22
C ARG A 10 -18.27 -24.43 -4.34
N ASN A 11 -17.82 -25.67 -4.12
CA ASN A 11 -18.63 -26.68 -3.44
C ASN A 11 -18.52 -26.61 -1.92
N ASN A 12 -17.35 -26.22 -1.39
CA ASN A 12 -17.04 -26.29 0.03
C ASN A 12 -16.56 -24.93 0.58
N PHE A 13 -17.21 -23.84 0.17
CA PHE A 13 -16.74 -22.50 0.53
C PHE A 13 -16.67 -22.27 2.05
N GLY A 14 -17.68 -22.72 2.80
CA GLY A 14 -17.72 -22.59 4.26
C GLY A 14 -16.53 -23.26 4.94
N GLU A 15 -16.27 -24.53 4.62
CA GLU A 15 -15.12 -25.28 5.16
C GLU A 15 -13.77 -24.61 4.83
N ILE A 16 -13.68 -23.96 3.68
CA ILE A 16 -12.47 -23.25 3.23
C ILE A 16 -12.27 -21.95 4.02
N LEU A 17 -13.35 -21.25 4.39
CA LEU A 17 -13.29 -20.11 5.30
C LEU A 17 -12.88 -20.55 6.71
N ASP A 18 -13.42 -21.65 7.21
CA ASP A 18 -13.02 -22.20 8.51
C ASP A 18 -11.53 -22.59 8.52
N LEU A 19 -11.03 -23.14 7.41
CA LEU A 19 -9.61 -23.43 7.22
C LEU A 19 -8.75 -22.15 7.21
N LEU A 20 -9.23 -21.10 6.54
CA LEU A 20 -8.55 -19.80 6.49
C LEU A 20 -8.41 -19.19 7.90
N ASP A 21 -9.46 -19.28 8.71
CA ASP A 21 -9.47 -18.76 10.08
C ASP A 21 -8.61 -19.61 11.03
N LYS A 22 -8.59 -20.93 10.85
CA LYS A 22 -7.77 -21.85 11.65
C LYS A 22 -6.28 -21.73 11.35
N GLU A 23 -5.90 -21.78 10.07
CA GLU A 23 -4.50 -21.82 9.68
C GLU A 23 -3.85 -20.43 9.67
N LYS A 24 -4.65 -19.36 9.60
CA LYS A 24 -4.18 -17.96 9.52
C LYS A 24 -3.21 -17.72 8.35
N GLU A 25 -3.26 -18.57 7.33
CA GLU A 25 -2.41 -18.48 6.14
C GLU A 25 -3.25 -18.22 4.88
N PRO A 26 -2.71 -17.45 3.90
CA PRO A 26 -3.37 -17.25 2.61
C PRO A 26 -3.63 -18.55 1.86
N ILE A 27 -4.83 -18.65 1.26
CA ILE A 27 -5.22 -19.79 0.43
C ILE A 27 -5.14 -19.39 -1.05
N LEU A 28 -4.32 -20.10 -1.82
CA LEU A 28 -4.16 -19.90 -3.25
C LEU A 28 -5.25 -20.67 -4.00
N ILE A 29 -5.99 -19.99 -4.89
CA ILE A 29 -6.98 -20.62 -5.75
C ILE A 29 -6.39 -20.91 -7.12
N THR A 30 -6.47 -22.17 -7.53
CA THR A 30 -6.04 -22.62 -8.86
C THR A 30 -7.24 -22.92 -9.76
N LYS A 31 -7.15 -22.54 -11.04
CA LYS A 31 -8.09 -22.93 -12.10
C LYS A 31 -7.29 -23.32 -13.33
N SER A 32 -7.58 -24.48 -13.91
CA SER A 32 -6.86 -25.01 -15.07
C SER A 32 -5.34 -25.06 -14.87
N LYS A 33 -4.91 -25.56 -13.70
CA LYS A 33 -3.48 -25.67 -13.28
C LYS A 33 -2.72 -24.35 -13.15
N LYS A 34 -3.39 -23.20 -13.18
CA LYS A 34 -2.79 -21.88 -12.93
C LYS A 34 -3.39 -21.24 -11.68
N ILE A 35 -2.57 -20.58 -10.89
CA ILE A 35 -3.06 -19.72 -9.79
C ILE A 35 -3.82 -18.55 -10.42
N ARG A 36 -5.04 -18.31 -9.95
CA ARG A 36 -5.92 -17.25 -10.48
C ARG A 36 -6.36 -16.25 -9.44
N ALA A 37 -6.43 -16.66 -8.19
CA ALA A 37 -6.87 -15.80 -7.10
C ALA A 37 -6.25 -16.25 -5.79
N VAL A 38 -6.40 -15.40 -4.78
CA VAL A 38 -5.98 -15.63 -3.40
C VAL A 38 -7.14 -15.26 -2.49
N ILE A 39 -7.34 -16.05 -1.45
CA ILE A 39 -8.18 -15.68 -0.31
C ILE A 39 -7.25 -15.37 0.85
N ILE A 40 -7.45 -14.20 1.46
CA ILE A 40 -6.80 -13.77 2.69
C ILE A 40 -7.88 -13.34 3.69
N ARG A 41 -7.51 -13.35 4.97
CA ARG A 41 -8.37 -12.81 6.03
C ARG A 41 -8.53 -11.31 5.84
N TYR A 42 -9.66 -10.79 6.30
CA TYR A 42 -9.97 -9.37 6.20
C TYR A 42 -8.94 -8.49 6.94
N GLU A 43 -8.50 -8.92 8.13
CA GLU A 43 -7.47 -8.24 8.92
C GLU A 43 -6.14 -8.13 8.15
N ASP A 44 -5.72 -9.22 7.49
CA ASP A 44 -4.49 -9.26 6.70
C ASP A 44 -4.58 -8.39 5.45
N PHE A 45 -5.78 -8.31 4.86
CA PHE A 45 -6.07 -7.36 3.78
C PHE A 45 -5.95 -5.92 4.29
N GLN A 46 -6.59 -5.60 5.42
CA GLN A 46 -6.58 -4.26 5.99
C GLN A 46 -5.16 -3.80 6.33
N ALA A 47 -4.38 -4.64 7.02
CA ALA A 47 -3.01 -4.31 7.39
C ALA A 47 -2.08 -4.18 6.18
N ARG A 48 -2.19 -5.05 5.16
CA ARG A 48 -1.21 -5.06 4.05
C ARG A 48 -1.59 -4.18 2.87
N PHE A 49 -2.88 -3.98 2.60
CA PHE A 49 -3.35 -3.19 1.46
C PHE A 49 -3.65 -1.73 1.81
N ILE A 50 -4.13 -1.40 3.01
CA ILE A 50 -4.33 0.00 3.40
C ILE A 50 -2.98 0.72 3.54
N ASP A 51 -1.99 0.10 4.18
CA ASP A 51 -0.66 0.71 4.33
C ASP A 51 -0.02 1.00 2.98
N LYS A 52 -0.12 0.06 2.03
CA LYS A 52 0.43 0.25 0.68
C LYS A 52 -0.30 1.33 -0.11
N GLN A 53 -1.63 1.42 -0.02
CA GLN A 53 -2.37 2.50 -0.66
C GLN A 53 -2.08 3.86 -0.03
N ALA A 54 -1.97 3.93 1.30
CA ALA A 54 -1.60 5.16 2.00
C ALA A 54 -0.18 5.63 1.64
N GLU A 55 0.77 4.71 1.49
CA GLU A 55 2.13 5.02 1.02
C GLU A 55 2.11 5.55 -0.43
N GLU A 56 1.35 4.92 -1.33
CA GLU A 56 1.20 5.36 -2.73
C GLU A 56 0.50 6.73 -2.84
N GLU A 57 -0.51 7.00 -2.01
CA GLU A 57 -1.18 8.30 -1.93
C GLU A 57 -0.24 9.39 -1.39
N LYS A 58 0.51 9.09 -0.33
CA LYS A 58 1.52 9.99 0.22
C LYS A 58 2.61 10.31 -0.81
N GLU A 59 3.10 9.32 -1.54
CA GLU A 59 4.07 9.55 -2.62
C GLU A 59 3.49 10.41 -3.75
N LYS A 60 2.25 10.16 -4.16
CA LYS A 60 1.56 10.97 -5.18
C LYS A 60 1.39 12.41 -4.72
N PHE A 61 0.96 12.61 -3.46
CA PHE A 61 0.81 13.92 -2.86
C PHE A 61 2.15 14.66 -2.79
N LEU A 62 3.23 14.01 -2.33
CA LEU A 62 4.56 14.61 -2.30
C LEU A 62 5.08 14.96 -3.70
N LYS A 63 4.83 14.12 -4.70
CA LYS A 63 5.18 14.42 -6.10
C LYS A 63 4.42 15.64 -6.62
N GLN A 64 3.13 15.76 -6.32
CA GLN A 64 2.34 16.93 -6.67
C GLN A 64 2.87 18.18 -5.96
N VAL A 65 3.14 18.13 -4.65
CA VAL A 65 3.69 19.29 -3.93
C VAL A 65 5.04 19.72 -4.53
N LYS A 66 5.91 18.77 -4.86
CA LYS A 66 7.20 19.06 -5.53
C LYS A 66 7.01 19.65 -6.93
N SER A 67 6.03 19.20 -7.70
CA SER A 67 5.80 19.72 -9.06
C SER A 67 5.18 21.11 -9.08
N HIS A 68 4.46 21.50 -8.02
CA HIS A 68 3.88 22.84 -7.87
C HIS A 68 4.84 23.84 -7.21
N GLY A 69 6.01 23.38 -6.73
CA GLY A 69 7.08 24.27 -6.28
C GLY A 69 7.69 24.99 -7.47
N ALA A 70 7.44 26.30 -7.58
CA ALA A 70 8.19 27.13 -8.52
C ALA A 70 9.70 27.04 -8.20
N PRO A 71 10.59 26.97 -9.20
CA PRO A 71 12.02 27.02 -8.96
C PRO A 71 12.33 28.31 -8.18
N SER A 72 13.16 28.23 -7.14
CA SER A 72 13.52 29.41 -6.39
C SER A 72 14.21 30.40 -7.32
N LEU A 73 13.67 31.63 -7.38
CA LEU A 73 14.26 32.71 -8.18
C LEU A 73 15.62 33.17 -7.62
N ILE A 74 16.00 32.67 -6.45
CA ILE A 74 17.17 33.04 -5.68
C ILE A 74 17.91 31.76 -5.30
N ASN A 75 19.22 31.73 -5.56
CA ASN A 75 20.13 30.61 -5.25
C ASN A 75 20.73 30.72 -3.84
N GLU A 76 20.01 31.37 -2.92
CA GLU A 76 20.41 31.53 -1.52
C GLU A 76 19.71 30.46 -0.68
N ASP A 77 20.40 29.97 0.35
CA ASP A 77 19.80 29.03 1.29
C ASP A 77 18.58 29.66 1.96
N SER A 78 17.46 28.93 1.92
CA SER A 78 16.18 29.28 2.53
C SER A 78 16.32 29.83 3.96
N VAL A 79 17.27 29.28 4.73
CA VAL A 79 17.53 29.70 6.11
C VAL A 79 18.14 31.09 6.17
N VAL A 80 19.06 31.42 5.26
CA VAL A 80 19.72 32.73 5.17
C VAL A 80 18.72 33.80 4.75
N THR A 81 17.87 33.51 3.76
CA THR A 81 16.79 34.43 3.33
C THR A 81 15.81 34.71 4.47
N LEU A 82 15.40 33.69 5.23
CA LEU A 82 14.51 33.86 6.39
C LEU A 82 15.16 34.67 7.52
N ARG A 83 16.46 34.48 7.78
CA ARG A 83 17.21 35.27 8.76
C ARG A 83 17.28 36.74 8.36
N ARG A 84 17.58 37.01 7.09
CA ARG A 84 17.62 38.36 6.53
C ARG A 84 16.27 39.06 6.62
N LEU A 85 15.18 38.38 6.24
CA LEU A 85 13.82 38.93 6.36
C LEU A 85 13.41 39.23 7.80
N ARG A 86 13.94 38.47 8.76
CA ARG A 86 13.73 38.69 10.20
C ARG A 86 14.64 39.78 10.78
N GLY A 87 15.53 40.38 9.98
CA GLY A 87 16.40 41.47 10.39
C GLY A 87 17.69 41.04 11.09
N TYR A 88 18.07 39.76 10.98
CA TYR A 88 19.41 39.33 11.38
C TYR A 88 20.39 39.65 10.24
N THR A 89 21.35 40.54 10.52
CA THR A 89 22.55 40.74 9.68
C THR A 89 23.62 39.74 10.10
N ASP A 90 23.96 38.84 9.17
CA ASP A 90 24.96 37.76 9.21
C ASP A 90 25.32 37.13 10.57
#